data_AF-A0A371B2L4-F1
#
_entry.id   AF-A0A371B2L4-F1
#
_cell.length_a   1.000
_cell.length_b   1.000
_cell.length_c   1.000
_cell.angle_alpha   90.00
_cell.angle_beta   90.00
_cell.angle_gamma   90.00
#
_symmetry.space_group_name_H-M   'P 1'
#
loop_
_entity.id
_entity.type
_entity.pdbx_description
1 polymer ?
#
loop_
_entity_poly.entity_id
_entity_poly.type
_entity_poly.pdbx_seq_one_letter_code
_entity_poly.pdbx_strand_id
1 'polypeptide(L)'
;MSFFQDASVKGGIADLFGYMREQRGGRLLILLLACVPTATIITMFYFDAKDKATPPPPTVTYFESWPADRSVEESLAAIREYQKKKDAMRAREREAYKALGSAVGMDVEKLDAEAQKDDAERRAKSEAEIAARVGASK
;
A
#
# COMPACT_ATOMS: atom_id res chain seq x y z
N MET A 1 -12.59 -27.40 -12.91
CA MET A 1 -12.20 -27.02 -14.29
C MET A 1 -10.78 -27.55 -14.52
N SER A 2 -10.66 -28.70 -15.18
CA SER A 2 -9.36 -29.38 -15.39
C SER A 2 -8.85 -29.09 -16.80
N PHE A 3 -8.41 -27.85 -17.04
CA PHE A 3 -8.01 -27.40 -18.39
C PHE A 3 -6.60 -27.90 -18.80
N PHE A 4 -5.79 -28.33 -17.83
CA PHE A 4 -4.38 -28.68 -18.05
C PHE A 4 -4.09 -30.18 -17.94
N GLN A 5 -5.09 -31.02 -17.70
CA GLN A 5 -4.90 -32.47 -17.51
C GLN A 5 -4.55 -33.18 -18.82
N ASP A 6 -4.98 -32.63 -19.96
CA ASP A 6 -4.72 -33.17 -21.31
C ASP A 6 -3.55 -32.50 -22.02
N ALA A 7 -2.96 -31.46 -21.42
CA ALA A 7 -1.82 -30.75 -21.99
C ALA A 7 -0.54 -31.60 -21.85
N SER A 8 -0.25 -32.41 -22.86
CA SER A 8 0.94 -33.28 -22.86
C SER A 8 2.06 -32.72 -23.74
N VAL A 9 3.17 -32.34 -23.10
CA VAL A 9 4.39 -31.89 -23.81
C VAL A 9 4.96 -33.02 -24.69
N LYS A 10 4.92 -34.25 -24.18
CA LYS A 10 5.36 -35.45 -24.93
C LYS A 10 4.49 -35.69 -26.18
N GLY A 11 3.18 -35.46 -26.09
CA GLY A 11 2.27 -35.62 -27.22
C GLY A 11 2.54 -34.59 -28.32
N GLY A 12 2.73 -33.31 -27.95
CA GLY A 12 3.06 -32.26 -28.92
C GLY A 12 4.39 -32.50 -29.66
N ILE A 13 5.41 -33.02 -28.97
CA ILE A 13 6.68 -33.39 -29.63
C ILE A 13 6.48 -34.58 -30.58
N ALA A 14 5.72 -35.60 -30.18
CA ALA A 14 5.43 -36.75 -31.03
C ALA A 14 4.66 -36.36 -32.29
N ASP A 15 3.70 -35.43 -32.15
CA ASP A 15 2.91 -34.89 -33.26
C ASP A 15 3.78 -34.10 -34.25
N LEU A 16 4.70 -33.26 -33.76
CA LEU A 16 5.68 -32.56 -34.60
C LEU A 16 6.55 -33.54 -35.41
N PHE A 17 7.05 -34.61 -34.79
CA PHE A 17 7.80 -35.63 -35.51
C PHE A 17 6.93 -36.42 -36.50
N GLY A 18 5.66 -36.65 -36.19
CA GLY A 18 4.68 -37.23 -37.10
C GLY A 18 4.47 -36.37 -38.35
N TYR A 19 4.22 -35.08 -38.15
CA TYR A 19 4.08 -34.09 -39.23
C TYR A 19 5.34 -34.01 -40.10
N MET A 20 6.52 -34.08 -39.50
CA MET A 20 7.80 -34.09 -40.23
C MET A 20 8.05 -35.39 -41.03
N ARG A 21 7.32 -36.47 -40.77
CA ARG A 21 7.39 -37.72 -41.56
C ARG A 21 6.39 -37.75 -42.72
N GLU A 22 5.39 -36.88 -42.71
CA GLU A 22 4.34 -36.87 -43.73
C GLU A 22 4.88 -36.37 -45.08
N GLN A 23 4.67 -37.15 -46.15
CA GLN A 23 5.14 -36.81 -47.50
C GLN A 23 4.16 -35.87 -48.23
N ARG A 24 3.90 -34.70 -47.64
CA ARG A 24 3.07 -33.66 -48.25
C ARG A 24 3.92 -32.54 -48.82
N GLY A 25 3.64 -32.13 -50.07
CA GLY A 25 4.27 -30.97 -50.68
C GLY A 25 4.03 -29.71 -49.83
N GLY A 26 5.07 -28.89 -49.64
CA GLY A 26 4.96 -27.60 -48.94
C GLY A 26 4.81 -27.67 -47.41
N ARG A 27 4.96 -28.84 -46.77
CA ARG A 27 4.84 -29.00 -45.30
C ARG A 27 5.71 -28.02 -44.48
N LEU A 28 6.94 -27.76 -44.91
CA LEU A 28 7.83 -26.83 -44.21
C LEU A 28 7.34 -25.38 -44.30
N LEU A 29 6.72 -24.99 -45.42
CA LEU A 29 6.14 -23.66 -45.58
C LEU A 29 4.95 -23.46 -44.64
N ILE A 30 4.08 -24.47 -44.53
CA ILE A 30 2.92 -24.43 -43.63
C ILE A 30 3.37 -24.38 -42.17
N LEU A 31 4.38 -25.18 -41.80
CA LEU A 31 4.98 -25.15 -40.47
C LEU A 31 5.56 -23.77 -40.14
N LEU A 32 6.34 -23.20 -41.05
CA LEU A 32 6.89 -21.85 -40.87
C LEU A 32 5.77 -20.81 -40.72
N LEU A 33 4.73 -20.88 -41.56
CA LEU A 33 3.59 -19.97 -41.48
C LEU A 33 2.86 -20.07 -40.13
N ALA A 34 2.74 -21.28 -39.56
CA ALA A 34 2.18 -21.49 -38.23
C ALA A 34 3.06 -20.90 -37.10
N CYS A 35 4.38 -20.88 -37.28
CA CYS A 35 5.30 -20.27 -36.32
C CYS A 35 5.32 -18.74 -36.36
N VAL A 36 4.97 -18.11 -37.50
CA VAL A 36 4.98 -16.64 -37.66
C VAL A 36 4.20 -15.89 -36.58
N PRO A 37 2.91 -16.16 -36.31
CA PRO A 37 2.14 -15.38 -35.33
C PRO A 37 2.75 -15.49 -33.93
N THR A 38 3.13 -16.69 -33.49
CA THR A 38 3.73 -16.92 -32.18
C THR A 38 5.07 -16.21 -32.04
N ALA A 39 5.94 -16.32 -33.05
CA ALA A 39 7.22 -15.64 -33.06
C ALA A 39 7.06 -14.11 -33.06
N THR A 40 6.07 -13.59 -33.80
CA THR A 40 5.77 -12.15 -33.84
C THR A 40 5.38 -11.62 -32.47
N ILE A 41 4.46 -12.30 -31.77
CA ILE A 41 4.03 -11.92 -30.42
C ILE A 41 5.20 -11.91 -29.44
N ILE A 42 6.00 -12.98 -29.41
CA ILE A 42 7.17 -13.08 -28.52
C ILE A 42 8.17 -11.95 -28.82
N THR A 43 8.40 -11.66 -30.10
CA THR A 43 9.33 -10.61 -30.54
C THR A 43 8.84 -9.22 -30.13
N MET A 44 7.54 -8.93 -30.28
CA MET A 44 6.95 -7.66 -29.82
C MET A 44 7.14 -7.47 -28.31
N PHE A 45 6.87 -8.51 -27.51
CA PHE A 45 7.11 -8.45 -26.07
C PHE A 45 8.59 -8.25 -25.71
N TYR A 46 9.50 -8.89 -26.46
CA TYR A 46 10.92 -8.73 -26.23
C TYR A 46 11.40 -7.29 -26.46
N PHE A 47 10.91 -6.64 -27.53
CA PHE A 47 11.23 -5.23 -27.79
C PHE A 47 10.56 -4.29 -26.79
N ASP A 48 9.30 -4.53 -26.43
CA ASP A 48 8.59 -3.73 -25.42
C ASP A 48 9.28 -3.80 -24.05
N ALA A 49 9.73 -4.99 -23.65
CA ALA A 49 10.45 -5.21 -22.41
C ALA A 49 11.82 -4.51 -22.41
N LYS A 50 12.52 -4.44 -23.54
CA LYS A 50 13.82 -3.74 -23.60
C LYS A 50 13.73 -2.27 -23.21
N ASP A 51 12.68 -1.59 -23.66
CA ASP A 51 12.52 -0.15 -23.42
C ASP A 51 11.82 0.16 -22.09
N LYS A 52 11.00 -0.77 -21.57
CA LYS A 52 10.15 -0.53 -20.38
C LYS A 52 10.56 -1.28 -19.12
N ALA A 53 11.54 -2.19 -19.18
CA ALA A 53 11.92 -3.00 -18.02
C ALA A 53 12.66 -2.22 -16.92
N THR A 54 13.18 -1.03 -17.20
CA THR A 54 13.81 -0.19 -16.18
C THR A 54 12.84 0.92 -15.75
N PRO A 55 12.30 0.87 -14.52
CA PRO A 55 11.55 2.00 -14.01
C PRO A 55 12.49 3.22 -13.96
N PRO A 56 12.04 4.41 -14.41
CA PRO A 56 12.85 5.62 -14.26
C PRO A 56 13.18 5.83 -12.78
N PRO A 57 14.40 6.31 -12.46
CA PRO A 57 14.79 6.53 -11.07
C PRO A 57 13.77 7.45 -10.40
N PRO A 58 13.34 7.14 -9.17
CA PRO A 58 12.37 7.97 -8.46
C PRO A 58 12.92 9.38 -8.33
N THR A 59 12.13 10.37 -8.76
CA THR A 59 12.50 11.78 -8.60
C THR A 59 12.32 12.17 -7.14
N VAL A 60 13.42 12.27 -6.39
CA VAL A 60 13.40 12.78 -5.01
C VAL A 60 13.37 14.30 -5.06
N THR A 61 12.20 14.89 -4.84
CA THR A 61 12.07 16.34 -4.71
C THR A 61 12.24 16.71 -3.24
N TYR A 62 13.32 17.44 -2.92
CA TYR A 62 13.55 17.97 -1.59
C TYR A 62 12.79 19.29 -1.44
N PHE A 63 11.94 19.37 -0.42
CA PHE A 63 11.28 20.60 -0.02
C PHE A 63 11.83 21.03 1.33
N GLU A 64 12.44 22.21 1.39
CA GLU A 64 12.83 22.81 2.66
C GLU A 64 11.59 23.34 3.36
N SER A 65 11.19 22.66 4.44
CA SER A 65 10.05 23.08 5.26
C SER A 65 10.42 24.16 6.28
N TRP A 66 11.71 24.27 6.62
CA TRP A 66 12.24 25.21 7.60
C TRP A 66 13.68 25.61 7.23
N PRO A 67 14.10 26.85 7.53
CA PRO A 67 15.50 27.25 7.37
C PRO A 67 16.40 26.46 8.32
N ALA A 68 17.58 26.06 7.83
CA ALA A 68 18.55 25.29 8.61
C ALA A 68 19.08 26.05 9.84
N ASP A 69 19.09 27.39 9.78
CA ASP A 69 19.61 28.28 10.81
C ASP A 69 18.59 28.66 11.89
N ARG A 70 17.43 27.98 11.91
CA ARG A 70 16.36 28.29 12.86
C ARG A 70 16.80 28.07 14.30
N SER A 71 16.55 29.06 15.16
CA SER A 71 16.87 28.93 16.58
C SER A 71 15.88 27.99 17.31
N VAL A 72 16.35 27.40 18.42
CA VAL A 72 15.52 26.55 19.28
C VAL A 72 14.34 27.33 19.87
N GLU A 73 14.56 28.60 20.24
CA GLU A 73 13.53 29.46 20.82
C GLU A 73 12.41 29.77 19.83
N GLU A 74 12.76 30.07 18.57
CA GLU A 74 11.80 30.31 17.51
C GLU A 74 10.99 29.05 17.19
N SER A 75 11.63 27.89 17.24
CA SER A 75 10.96 26.59 17.10
C SER A 75 9.94 26.34 18.21
N LEU A 76 10.32 26.60 19.46
CA LEU A 76 9.41 26.47 20.61
C LEU A 76 8.26 27.48 20.58
N ALA A 77 8.48 28.69 20.06
CA ALA A 77 7.43 29.68 19.86
C ALA A 77 6.40 29.19 18.83
N ALA A 78 6.87 28.72 17.67
CA ALA A 78 5.97 28.20 16.64
C ALA A 78 5.22 26.95 17.11
N ILE A 79 5.88 26.01 17.78
CA ILE A 79 5.21 24.83 18.35
C ILE A 79 4.07 25.25 19.27
N ARG A 80 4.28 26.23 20.15
CA ARG A 80 3.22 26.74 21.04
C ARG A 80 2.06 27.36 20.26
N GLU A 81 2.33 28.13 19.20
CA GLU A 81 1.27 28.69 18.36
C GLU A 81 0.49 27.63 17.59
N TYR A 82 1.18 26.66 17.00
CA TYR A 82 0.54 25.54 16.31
C TYR A 82 -0.30 24.71 17.28
N GLN A 83 0.21 24.46 18.48
CA GLN A 83 -0.51 23.73 19.53
C GLN A 83 -1.78 24.47 19.91
N LYS A 84 -1.72 25.79 20.14
CA LYS A 84 -2.92 26.61 20.42
C LYS A 84 -3.96 26.53 19.30
N LYS A 85 -3.54 26.64 18.04
CA LYS A 85 -4.45 26.54 16.88
C LYS A 85 -5.08 25.15 16.79
N LYS A 86 -4.28 24.09 16.97
CA LYS A 86 -4.73 22.70 16.92
C LYS A 86 -5.71 22.41 18.06
N ASP A 87 -5.46 22.92 19.26
CA ASP A 87 -6.34 22.73 20.40
C ASP A 87 -7.67 23.48 20.22
N ALA A 88 -7.64 24.69 19.67
CA ALA A 88 -8.86 25.42 19.31
C ALA A 88 -9.70 24.68 18.25
N MET A 89 -9.07 24.11 17.23
CA MET A 89 -9.76 23.31 16.21
C MET A 89 -10.36 22.03 16.81
N ARG A 90 -9.59 21.29 17.62
CA ARG A 90 -10.10 20.09 18.30
C ARG A 90 -11.25 20.39 19.26
N ALA A 91 -11.22 21.53 19.96
CA ALA A 91 -12.33 21.95 20.81
C ALA A 91 -13.60 22.17 19.99
N ARG A 92 -13.50 22.87 18.84
CA ARG A 92 -14.63 23.09 17.93
C ARG A 92 -15.17 21.79 17.34
N GLU A 93 -14.29 20.87 16.93
CA GLU A 93 -14.72 19.56 16.43
C GLU A 93 -15.46 18.78 17.50
N ARG A 94 -14.94 18.73 18.74
CA ARG A 94 -15.62 18.09 19.86
C ARG A 94 -17.00 18.69 20.10
N GLU A 95 -17.11 20.02 20.14
CA GLU A 95 -18.41 20.69 20.30
C GLU A 95 -19.38 20.36 19.17
N ALA A 96 -18.92 20.34 17.92
CA ALA A 96 -19.74 19.97 16.76
C ALA A 96 -20.22 18.51 16.84
N TYR A 97 -19.35 17.57 17.23
CA TYR A 97 -19.73 16.17 17.41
C TYR A 97 -20.70 15.97 18.57
N LYS A 98 -20.53 16.70 19.67
CA LYS A 98 -21.47 16.67 20.80
C LYS A 98 -22.83 17.22 20.40
N ALA A 99 -22.88 18.33 19.66
CA ALA A 99 -24.12 18.91 19.16
C ALA A 99 -24.84 17.99 18.16
N LEU A 100 -24.09 17.29 17.29
CA LEU A 100 -24.65 16.30 16.38
C LEU A 100 -25.19 15.09 17.15
N GLY A 101 -24.46 14.62 18.15
CA GLY A 101 -24.87 13.48 18.98
C GLY A 101 -26.16 13.77 19.76
N SER A 102 -26.27 14.95 20.36
CA SER A 102 -27.49 15.36 21.07
C SER A 102 -28.68 15.55 20.12
N ALA A 103 -28.47 16.08 18.91
CA ALA A 103 -29.52 16.22 17.90
C ALA A 103 -30.05 14.87 17.39
N VAL A 104 -29.22 13.83 17.36
CA VAL A 104 -29.58 12.46 16.96
C VAL A 104 -30.13 11.65 18.15
N GLY A 105 -30.25 12.26 19.34
CA GLY A 105 -30.86 11.66 20.52
C GLY A 105 -29.92 10.79 21.37
N MET A 106 -28.59 10.93 21.20
CA MET A 106 -27.62 10.30 22.12
C MET A 106 -27.44 11.12 23.39
N ASP A 107 -27.26 10.44 24.53
CA ASP A 107 -26.93 11.05 25.81
C ASP A 107 -25.42 11.31 25.91
N VAL A 108 -25.00 12.42 25.31
CA VAL A 108 -23.59 12.80 25.15
C VAL A 108 -22.91 13.07 26.50
N GLU A 109 -23.66 13.55 27.50
CA GLU A 109 -23.14 13.88 28.83
C GLU A 109 -22.76 12.62 29.61
N LYS A 110 -23.59 11.57 29.55
CA LYS A 110 -23.26 10.28 30.15
C LYS A 110 -22.07 9.61 29.45
N LEU A 111 -22.03 9.66 28.11
CA LEU A 111 -20.92 9.11 27.33
C LEU A 111 -19.60 9.83 27.62
N ASP A 112 -19.61 11.16 27.75
CA ASP A 112 -18.43 11.92 28.13
C ASP A 112 -17.95 11.57 29.55
N ALA A 113 -18.88 11.40 30.50
CA ALA A 113 -18.55 11.04 31.88
C ALA A 113 -17.98 9.62 32.00
N GLU A 114 -18.50 8.68 31.22
CA GLU A 114 -17.99 7.30 31.15
C GLU A 114 -16.62 7.27 30.47
N ALA A 115 -16.45 7.98 29.35
CA ALA A 115 -15.16 8.09 28.66
C ALA A 115 -14.07 8.69 29.55
N GLN A 116 -14.39 9.70 30.37
CA GLN A 116 -13.43 10.29 31.32
C GLN A 116 -12.98 9.29 32.40
N LYS A 117 -13.89 8.44 32.89
CA LYS A 117 -13.57 7.40 33.88
C LYS A 117 -12.68 6.32 33.25
N ASP A 118 -13.05 5.83 32.08
CA ASP A 118 -12.27 4.84 31.34
C ASP A 118 -10.87 5.35 30.98
N ASP A 119 -10.76 6.61 30.56
CA ASP A 119 -9.47 7.24 30.28
C ASP A 119 -8.61 7.38 31.54
N ALA A 120 -9.21 7.76 32.67
CA ALA A 120 -8.50 7.85 33.96
C ALA A 120 -7.99 6.48 34.41
N GLU A 121 -8.81 5.43 34.28
CA GLU A 121 -8.42 4.06 34.61
C GLU A 121 -7.31 3.54 33.67
N ARG A 122 -7.41 3.81 32.37
CA ARG A 122 -6.37 3.44 31.39
C ARG A 122 -5.05 4.15 31.69
N ARG A 123 -5.09 5.44 32.01
CA ARG A 123 -3.89 6.20 32.40
C ARG A 123 -3.26 5.63 33.66
N ALA A 124 -4.05 5.40 34.71
CA ALA A 124 -3.55 4.81 35.95
C ALA A 124 -2.93 3.42 35.73
N LYS A 125 -3.54 2.57 34.90
CA LYS A 125 -2.97 1.26 34.51
C LYS A 125 -1.67 1.43 33.73
N SER A 126 -1.61 2.35 32.78
CA SER A 126 -0.39 2.61 31.99
C SER A 126 0.74 3.18 32.85
N GLU A 127 0.44 4.06 33.79
CA GLU A 127 1.42 4.63 34.73
C GLU A 127 1.95 3.57 35.69
N ALA A 128 1.08 2.68 36.20
CA ALA A 128 1.49 1.53 37.00
C ALA A 128 2.37 0.55 36.22
N GLU A 129 2.04 0.29 34.95
CA GLU A 129 2.83 -0.57 34.07
C GLU A 129 4.20 0.04 33.74
N ILE A 130 4.26 1.35 33.46
CA ILE A 130 5.51 2.07 33.23
C ILE A 130 6.37 2.06 34.51
N ALA A 131 5.77 2.32 35.67
CA ALA A 131 6.47 2.26 36.95
C ALA A 131 7.02 0.86 37.28
N ALA A 132 6.26 -0.20 36.97
CA ALA A 132 6.71 -1.58 37.13
C ALA A 132 7.90 -1.92 36.21
N ARG A 133 7.84 -1.47 34.94
CA ARG A 133 8.93 -1.69 33.97
C ARG A 133 10.20 -0.90 34.31
N VAL A 134 10.06 0.34 34.81
CA VAL A 134 11.20 1.18 35.23
C VAL A 134 11.78 0.70 36.57
N GLY A 135 10.95 0.20 37.49
CA GLY A 135 11.37 -0.35 38.77
C GLY A 135 12.07 -1.71 38.67
N ALA A 136 11.75 -2.53 37.68
CA ALA A 136 12.41 -3.82 37.42
C ALA A 136 13.76 -3.72 36.70
N SER A 137 14.18 -2.51 36.29
CA SER A 137 15.43 -2.25 35.57
C SER A 137 16.57 -1.71 36.46
N LYS A 138 16.40 -1.72 37.79
CA LYS A 138 17.45 -1.47 38.80
C LYS A 138 17.84 -2.77 39.49
#